data_AF-A0A518DBD9-F1
#
_entry.id   AF-A0A518DBD9-F1
#
_cell.length_a   1.000
_cell.length_b   1.000
_cell.length_c   1.000
_cell.angle_alpha   90.00
_cell.angle_beta   90.00
_cell.angle_gamma   90.00
#
_symmetry.space_group_name_H-M   'P 1'
#
loop_
_entity.id
_entity.type
_entity.pdbx_description
1 polymer ?
#
loop_
_entity_poly.entity_id
_entity_poly.type
_entity_poly.pdbx_seq_one_letter_code
_entity_poly.pdbx_strand_id
1 'polypeptide(L)'
;MSEVVSAEQLAQRALDVGIVDDRQLQSVWSEFGTTNVGVSEFTQALMRKNLLTSYQLERLTKNLRTGFYYGDYRVLYCVGSGTFARVFRAVHRDTGEVFAVKVLRARHSTPRDAELFRREGQLGASLKHPNIVPIHEVVSQGGNHFMVMDFVEGRNLREFLRVRKKFEPIEAAEIVVGMTSGLHYAFQQGVTHRDLKLSNVIVSSAGVAMLLDFGLAGLEADAEDEGANPRTIDYAGLERATGVRKDDTRSDIFFVGCMFYQLLSGRPPLSETRERAQRLSKTRYQSIPPLGSVVAGVPTSIAMVVGKATEFEPGRRYQTPGEMLTDLKLAIHRIKSGTEAETGPQNAELLSREGLDAGGQPRRIMVVESDVKRQDVMRELFKRNGYRVLVTADPQRAVDRFAQDPNAADIVLFCSAAGGRATLQAFNQFGEASTTRDTPAVLLLDELHGPWAKEAATASHRRLAQMPIKLRQLRETVLMALTPSAG
;
A
#
# COMPACT_ATOMS: atom_id res chain seq x y z
N MET A 1 -48.42 3.29 -14.79
CA MET A 1 -49.27 3.67 -13.65
C MET A 1 -49.02 2.65 -12.56
N SER A 2 -48.37 3.01 -11.46
CA SER A 2 -48.18 2.07 -10.35
C SER A 2 -49.55 1.76 -9.75
N GLU A 3 -49.96 0.49 -9.77
CA GLU A 3 -51.10 0.02 -8.99
C GLU A 3 -50.97 0.53 -7.55
N VAL A 4 -52.02 1.19 -7.05
CA VAL A 4 -52.10 1.60 -5.66
C VAL A 4 -52.37 0.34 -4.86
N VAL A 5 -51.31 -0.29 -4.34
CA VAL A 5 -51.37 -1.50 -3.52
C VAL A 5 -52.10 -1.16 -2.22
N SER A 6 -53.18 -1.87 -1.86
CA SER A 6 -53.88 -1.66 -0.59
C SER A 6 -53.10 -2.20 0.62
N ALA A 7 -53.46 -1.77 1.84
CA ALA A 7 -52.80 -2.26 3.06
C ALA A 7 -52.97 -3.78 3.23
N GLU A 8 -54.16 -4.30 2.95
CA GLU A 8 -54.45 -5.74 2.96
C GLU A 8 -53.61 -6.51 1.92
N GLN A 9 -53.51 -5.98 0.69
CA GLN A 9 -52.66 -6.59 -0.35
C GLN A 9 -51.18 -6.60 0.06
N LEU A 10 -50.69 -5.53 0.68
CA LEU A 10 -49.32 -5.46 1.16
C LEU A 10 -49.07 -6.45 2.30
N ALA A 11 -50.02 -6.58 3.24
CA ALA A 11 -49.97 -7.54 4.34
C ALA A 11 -49.93 -8.98 3.81
N GLN A 12 -50.81 -9.31 2.85
CA GLN A 12 -50.81 -10.62 2.21
C GLN A 12 -49.49 -10.91 1.50
N ARG A 13 -48.94 -9.94 0.75
CA ARG A 13 -47.62 -10.08 0.12
C ARG A 13 -46.51 -10.34 1.14
N ALA A 14 -46.59 -9.73 2.32
CA ALA A 14 -45.61 -9.92 3.39
C ALA A 14 -45.71 -11.33 4.02
N LEU A 15 -46.93 -11.86 4.19
CA LEU A 15 -47.15 -13.26 4.59
C LEU A 15 -46.63 -14.24 3.54
N ASP A 16 -46.96 -14.01 2.27
CA ASP A 16 -46.60 -14.91 1.18
C ASP A 16 -45.08 -15.10 1.05
N VAL A 17 -44.29 -14.06 1.36
CA VAL A 17 -42.82 -14.13 1.33
C VAL A 17 -42.21 -14.53 2.68
N GLY A 18 -43.06 -14.81 3.69
CA GLY A 18 -42.65 -15.26 5.02
C GLY A 18 -41.81 -14.25 5.79
N ILE A 19 -41.97 -12.95 5.54
CA ILE A 19 -41.19 -11.90 6.23
C ILE A 19 -41.82 -11.43 7.52
N VAL A 20 -43.13 -11.67 7.65
CA VAL A 20 -43.94 -11.54 8.85
C VAL A 20 -44.82 -12.78 8.99
N ASP A 21 -45.27 -13.06 10.20
CA ASP A 21 -46.28 -14.07 10.49
C ASP A 21 -47.66 -13.45 10.80
N ASP A 22 -48.71 -14.30 10.86
CA ASP A 22 -50.07 -13.87 11.16
C ASP A 22 -50.17 -13.14 12.50
N ARG A 23 -49.44 -13.60 13.53
CA ARG A 23 -49.49 -13.01 14.87
C ARG A 23 -48.92 -11.60 14.87
N GLN A 24 -47.81 -11.37 14.15
CA GLN A 24 -47.19 -10.08 13.96
C GLN A 24 -48.12 -9.13 13.21
N LEU A 25 -48.81 -9.59 12.16
CA LEU A 25 -49.78 -8.77 11.45
C LEU A 25 -51.02 -8.46 12.28
N GLN A 26 -51.57 -9.40 13.03
CA GLN A 26 -52.68 -9.16 13.95
C GLN A 26 -52.33 -8.10 15.00
N SER A 27 -51.08 -8.10 15.50
CA SER A 27 -50.57 -7.04 16.39
C SER A 27 -50.52 -5.66 15.73
N VAL A 28 -50.40 -5.58 14.39
CA VAL A 28 -50.46 -4.32 13.65
C VAL A 28 -51.92 -3.90 13.45
N TRP A 29 -52.77 -4.80 12.97
CA TRP A 29 -54.18 -4.52 12.71
C TRP A 29 -54.97 -4.12 13.96
N SER A 30 -54.68 -4.76 15.09
CA SER A 30 -55.30 -4.43 16.38
C SER A 30 -55.05 -2.99 16.84
N GLU A 31 -53.98 -2.33 16.38
CA GLU A 31 -53.72 -0.92 16.67
C GLU A 31 -54.75 0.01 16.00
N PHE A 32 -55.21 -0.37 14.81
CA PHE A 32 -56.15 0.43 14.02
C PHE A 32 -57.62 0.07 14.29
N GLY A 33 -57.88 -1.12 14.83
CA GLY A 33 -59.24 -1.62 15.04
C GLY A 33 -60.03 -1.92 13.75
N THR A 34 -59.39 -1.79 12.58
CA THR A 34 -59.97 -2.02 11.25
C THR A 34 -58.86 -2.40 10.26
N THR A 35 -59.22 -3.07 9.16
CA THR A 35 -58.30 -3.35 8.04
C THR A 35 -58.34 -2.27 6.95
N ASN A 36 -59.34 -1.37 7.00
CA ASN A 36 -59.47 -0.25 6.08
C ASN A 36 -58.56 0.93 6.48
N VAL A 37 -57.25 0.72 6.34
CA VAL A 37 -56.20 1.66 6.76
C VAL A 37 -55.44 2.17 5.54
N GLY A 38 -55.01 3.43 5.57
CA GLY A 38 -54.15 3.98 4.55
C GLY A 38 -52.83 3.20 4.47
N VAL A 39 -52.36 2.91 3.25
CA VAL A 39 -51.12 2.12 3.03
C VAL A 39 -49.91 2.78 3.70
N SER A 40 -49.85 4.11 3.68
CA SER A 40 -48.81 4.88 4.37
C SER A 40 -48.85 4.66 5.89
N GLU A 41 -50.03 4.72 6.50
CA GLU A 41 -50.19 4.51 7.96
C GLU A 41 -49.84 3.07 8.35
N PHE A 42 -50.28 2.10 7.55
CA PHE A 42 -49.96 0.69 7.76
C PHE A 42 -48.44 0.42 7.65
N THR A 43 -47.79 0.96 6.61
CA THR A 43 -46.33 0.83 6.43
C THR A 43 -45.54 1.50 7.56
N GLN A 44 -46.00 2.66 8.05
CA GLN A 44 -45.41 3.32 9.21
C GLN A 44 -45.55 2.49 10.49
N ALA A 45 -46.69 1.85 10.71
CA ALA A 45 -46.89 0.97 11.86
C ALA A 45 -45.98 -0.28 11.80
N LEU A 46 -45.82 -0.89 10.63
CA LEU A 46 -44.89 -2.00 10.40
C LEU A 46 -43.43 -1.62 10.70
N MET A 47 -42.99 -0.43 10.27
CA MET A 47 -41.66 0.08 10.56
C MET A 47 -41.48 0.41 12.05
N ARG A 48 -42.46 1.09 12.65
CA ARG A 48 -42.41 1.49 14.07
C ARG A 48 -42.35 0.28 15.01
N LYS A 49 -43.02 -0.83 14.65
CA LYS A 49 -42.95 -2.11 15.37
C LYS A 49 -41.68 -2.93 15.04
N ASN A 50 -40.76 -2.39 14.24
CA ASN A 50 -39.54 -3.08 13.75
C ASN A 50 -39.82 -4.42 13.04
N LEU A 51 -41.01 -4.58 12.45
CA LEU A 51 -41.38 -5.79 11.74
C LEU A 51 -40.78 -5.79 10.34
N LEU A 52 -40.85 -4.64 9.66
CA LEU A 52 -40.30 -4.48 8.32
C LEU A 52 -39.43 -3.22 8.19
N THR A 53 -38.41 -3.32 7.35
CA THR A 53 -37.57 -2.20 6.95
C THR A 53 -38.15 -1.47 5.74
N SER A 54 -37.73 -0.22 5.53
CA SER A 54 -38.06 0.53 4.31
C SER A 54 -37.66 -0.20 3.03
N TYR A 55 -36.52 -0.91 3.06
CA TYR A 55 -36.06 -1.73 1.94
C TYR A 55 -37.03 -2.88 1.63
N GLN A 56 -37.48 -3.60 2.65
CA GLN A 56 -38.42 -4.70 2.49
C GLN A 56 -39.78 -4.21 1.98
N LEU A 57 -40.27 -3.10 2.53
CA LEU A 57 -41.52 -2.47 2.09
C LEU A 57 -41.45 -2.02 0.62
N GLU A 58 -40.35 -1.41 0.19
CA GLU A 58 -40.17 -1.02 -1.22
C GLU A 58 -40.29 -2.24 -2.16
N ARG A 59 -39.73 -3.39 -1.77
CA ARG A 59 -39.82 -4.63 -2.56
C ARG A 59 -41.24 -5.19 -2.59
N LEU A 60 -41.94 -5.19 -1.46
CA LEU A 60 -43.33 -5.67 -1.36
C LEU A 60 -44.28 -4.80 -2.20
N THR A 61 -44.11 -3.49 -2.17
CA THR A 61 -44.88 -2.55 -3.01
C THR A 61 -44.66 -2.82 -4.50
N LYS A 62 -43.41 -3.14 -4.89
CA LYS A 62 -43.05 -3.54 -6.26
C LYS A 62 -43.43 -4.99 -6.62
N ASN A 63 -44.14 -5.70 -5.74
CA ASN A 63 -44.54 -7.10 -5.90
C ASN A 63 -43.36 -8.05 -6.19
N LEU A 64 -42.17 -7.74 -5.67
CA LEU A 64 -41.04 -8.63 -5.78
C LEU A 64 -41.24 -9.80 -4.82
N ARG A 65 -40.98 -11.03 -5.28
CA ARG A 65 -41.11 -12.26 -4.48
C ARG A 65 -39.78 -12.79 -3.92
N THR A 66 -38.65 -12.25 -4.39
CA THR A 66 -37.30 -12.70 -4.02
C THR A 66 -36.47 -11.59 -3.40
N GLY A 67 -35.35 -11.94 -2.77
CA GLY A 67 -34.40 -10.99 -2.17
C GLY A 67 -34.78 -10.50 -0.77
N PHE A 68 -35.72 -11.18 -0.11
CA PHE A 68 -36.00 -11.01 1.33
C PHE A 68 -35.15 -11.95 2.19
N TYR A 69 -34.78 -13.10 1.64
CA TYR A 69 -33.96 -14.11 2.29
C TYR A 69 -32.88 -14.62 1.32
N TYR A 70 -31.74 -14.99 1.88
CA TYR A 70 -30.71 -15.79 1.25
C TYR A 70 -30.34 -16.89 2.25
N GLY A 71 -30.71 -18.14 1.97
CA GLY A 71 -30.66 -19.18 3.00
C GLY A 71 -31.44 -18.77 4.25
N ASP A 72 -30.79 -18.86 5.41
CA ASP A 72 -31.39 -18.57 6.71
C ASP A 72 -31.27 -17.09 7.12
N TYR A 73 -30.78 -16.24 6.21
CA TYR A 73 -30.47 -14.84 6.48
C TYR A 73 -31.54 -13.90 5.90
N ARG A 74 -32.28 -13.24 6.78
CA ARG A 74 -33.29 -12.23 6.43
C ARG A 74 -32.62 -10.90 6.10
N VAL A 75 -32.77 -10.44 4.86
CA VAL A 75 -32.20 -9.19 4.36
C VAL A 75 -32.91 -8.00 4.99
N LEU A 76 -32.14 -7.11 5.61
CA LEU A 76 -32.63 -5.86 6.20
C LEU A 76 -32.46 -4.68 5.24
N TYR A 77 -31.24 -4.43 4.76
CA TYR A 77 -30.91 -3.29 3.90
C TYR A 77 -29.79 -3.63 2.92
N CYS A 78 -29.78 -2.98 1.75
CA CYS A 78 -28.65 -2.99 0.85
C CYS A 78 -27.58 -2.02 1.34
N VAL A 79 -26.40 -2.51 1.72
CA VAL A 79 -25.29 -1.69 2.27
C VAL A 79 -24.19 -1.43 1.25
N GLY A 80 -24.12 -2.24 0.19
CA GLY A 80 -23.13 -2.09 -0.87
C GLY A 80 -23.66 -2.59 -2.21
N SER A 81 -23.23 -1.94 -3.29
CA SER A 81 -23.55 -2.37 -4.64
C SER A 81 -22.34 -2.21 -5.55
N GLY A 82 -21.69 -3.32 -5.87
CA GLY A 82 -20.64 -3.39 -6.87
C GLY A 82 -21.17 -3.71 -8.27
N THR A 83 -20.23 -3.86 -9.21
CA THR A 83 -20.52 -4.29 -10.59
C THR A 83 -21.15 -5.68 -10.62
N PHE A 84 -20.51 -6.62 -9.92
CA PHE A 84 -20.84 -8.05 -9.94
C PHE A 84 -21.80 -8.47 -8.82
N ALA A 85 -21.61 -7.93 -7.62
CA ALA A 85 -22.37 -8.33 -6.44
C ALA A 85 -23.07 -7.16 -5.72
N ARG A 86 -24.08 -7.48 -4.92
CA ARG A 86 -24.68 -6.60 -3.90
C ARG A 86 -24.35 -7.13 -2.53
N VAL A 87 -24.17 -6.26 -1.55
CA VAL A 87 -23.94 -6.64 -0.15
C VAL A 87 -25.11 -6.13 0.66
N PHE A 88 -25.70 -7.02 1.45
CA PHE A 88 -26.85 -6.75 2.30
C PHE A 88 -26.47 -6.89 3.77
N ARG A 89 -26.99 -6.01 4.63
CA ARG A 89 -27.08 -6.29 6.06
C ARG A 89 -28.24 -7.25 6.24
N ALA A 90 -28.02 -8.37 6.88
CA ALA A 90 -29.02 -9.39 7.14
C ALA A 90 -28.94 -9.86 8.60
N VAL A 91 -29.98 -10.56 9.04
CA VAL A 91 -30.01 -11.24 10.34
C VAL A 91 -30.27 -12.72 10.15
N HIS A 92 -29.54 -13.58 10.85
CA HIS A 92 -29.84 -15.00 10.88
C HIS A 92 -31.18 -15.21 11.58
N ARG A 93 -32.10 -15.98 10.99
CA ARG A 93 -33.48 -16.10 11.47
C ARG A 93 -33.58 -16.75 12.86
N ASP A 94 -32.72 -17.71 13.15
CA ASP A 94 -32.77 -18.48 14.40
C ASP A 94 -31.97 -17.82 15.55
N THR A 95 -30.76 -17.30 15.29
CA THR A 95 -29.91 -16.68 16.32
C THR A 95 -30.15 -15.18 16.49
N GLY A 96 -30.73 -14.52 15.49
CA GLY A 96 -30.88 -13.06 15.47
C GLY A 96 -29.58 -12.28 15.21
N GLU A 97 -28.45 -12.97 15.02
CA GLU A 97 -27.15 -12.34 14.79
C GLU A 97 -27.09 -11.62 13.44
N VAL A 98 -26.32 -10.53 13.38
CA VAL A 98 -26.23 -9.65 12.21
C VAL A 98 -25.05 -10.07 11.33
N PHE A 99 -25.31 -10.23 10.03
CA PHE A 99 -24.30 -10.61 9.04
C PHE A 99 -24.35 -9.70 7.80
N ALA A 100 -23.24 -9.69 7.06
CA ALA A 100 -23.19 -9.17 5.71
C ALA A 100 -23.38 -10.33 4.71
N VAL A 101 -24.32 -10.19 3.79
CA VAL A 101 -24.60 -11.18 2.75
C VAL A 101 -24.25 -10.59 1.39
N LYS A 102 -23.16 -11.07 0.78
CA LYS A 102 -22.73 -10.69 -0.57
C LYS A 102 -23.39 -11.62 -1.56
N VAL A 103 -24.12 -11.08 -2.54
CA VAL A 103 -24.94 -11.84 -3.49
C VAL A 103 -24.56 -11.45 -4.90
N LEU A 104 -24.29 -12.44 -5.75
CA LEU A 104 -24.00 -12.22 -7.17
C LEU A 104 -25.26 -11.70 -7.89
N ARG A 105 -25.09 -10.70 -8.75
CA ARG A 105 -26.21 -10.15 -9.53
C ARG A 105 -26.60 -11.13 -10.64
N ALA A 106 -27.90 -11.28 -10.87
CA ALA A 106 -28.45 -12.18 -11.91
C ALA A 106 -27.90 -11.95 -13.34
N ARG A 107 -27.46 -10.73 -13.68
CA ARG A 107 -26.83 -10.45 -14.98
C ARG A 107 -25.36 -10.90 -15.10
N HIS A 108 -24.75 -11.29 -13.98
CA HIS A 108 -23.38 -11.77 -13.86
C HIS A 108 -23.38 -13.14 -13.18
N SER A 109 -24.39 -13.97 -13.47
CA SER A 109 -24.49 -15.34 -12.95
C SER A 109 -24.23 -16.37 -14.06
N THR A 110 -23.30 -16.07 -14.96
CA THR A 110 -22.82 -17.08 -15.90
C THR A 110 -22.14 -18.21 -15.10
N PRO A 111 -22.05 -19.44 -15.63
CA PRO A 111 -21.35 -20.52 -14.94
C PRO A 111 -19.91 -20.16 -14.53
N ARG A 112 -19.22 -19.36 -15.36
CA ARG A 112 -17.87 -18.83 -15.07
C ARG A 112 -17.89 -17.86 -13.88
N ASP A 113 -18.80 -16.89 -13.88
CA ASP A 113 -18.92 -15.92 -12.78
C ASP A 113 -19.27 -16.61 -11.45
N ALA A 114 -20.19 -17.59 -11.50
CA ALA A 114 -20.60 -18.38 -10.35
C ALA A 114 -19.43 -19.20 -9.78
N GLU A 115 -18.64 -19.84 -10.64
CA GLU A 115 -17.47 -20.61 -10.23
C GLU A 115 -16.38 -19.71 -9.62
N LEU A 116 -16.12 -18.54 -10.22
CA LEU A 116 -15.19 -17.56 -9.67
C LEU A 116 -15.64 -17.06 -8.30
N PHE A 117 -16.93 -16.72 -8.16
CA PHE A 117 -17.53 -16.30 -6.90
C PHE A 117 -17.40 -17.40 -5.84
N ARG A 118 -17.69 -18.66 -6.19
CA ARG A 118 -17.56 -19.81 -5.29
C ARG A 118 -16.12 -20.00 -4.83
N ARG A 119 -15.14 -19.92 -5.75
CA ARG A 119 -13.71 -20.06 -5.43
C ARG A 119 -13.21 -18.93 -4.54
N GLU A 120 -13.58 -17.68 -4.83
CA GLU A 120 -13.27 -16.52 -3.99
C GLU A 120 -13.77 -16.74 -2.56
N GLY A 121 -15.04 -17.14 -2.41
CA GLY A 121 -15.62 -17.41 -1.11
C GLY A 121 -14.91 -18.54 -0.36
N GLN A 122 -14.65 -19.67 -1.02
CA GLN A 122 -14.00 -20.82 -0.40
C GLN A 122 -12.58 -20.52 0.06
N LEU A 123 -11.84 -19.75 -0.73
CA LEU A 123 -10.49 -19.33 -0.37
C LEU A 123 -10.54 -18.37 0.82
N GLY A 124 -11.40 -17.35 0.77
CA GLY A 124 -11.58 -16.40 1.87
C GLY A 124 -12.06 -17.04 3.18
N ALA A 125 -12.92 -18.08 3.11
CA ALA A 125 -13.42 -18.81 4.27
C ALA A 125 -12.32 -19.57 5.04
N SER A 126 -11.20 -19.88 4.40
CA SER A 126 -10.05 -20.51 5.08
C SER A 126 -9.22 -19.50 5.90
N LEU A 127 -9.37 -18.20 5.65
CA LEU A 127 -8.57 -17.15 6.27
C LEU A 127 -9.24 -16.64 7.55
N LYS A 128 -8.57 -16.83 8.69
CA LYS A 128 -9.03 -16.36 10.01
C LYS A 128 -8.00 -15.45 10.65
N HIS A 129 -8.23 -14.14 10.58
CA HIS A 129 -7.31 -13.14 11.10
C HIS A 129 -8.05 -11.84 11.49
N PRO A 130 -7.66 -11.12 12.57
CA PRO A 130 -8.35 -9.90 13.02
C PRO A 130 -8.44 -8.76 11.99
N ASN A 131 -7.56 -8.76 10.99
CA ASN A 131 -7.55 -7.79 9.88
C ASN A 131 -8.08 -8.35 8.55
N ILE A 132 -8.82 -9.46 8.60
CA ILE A 132 -9.52 -10.06 7.45
C ILE A 132 -10.95 -10.32 7.90
N VAL A 133 -11.94 -9.89 7.13
CA VAL A 133 -13.34 -10.14 7.48
C VAL A 133 -13.64 -11.63 7.32
N PRO A 134 -14.07 -12.34 8.39
CA PRO A 134 -14.40 -13.75 8.31
C PRO A 134 -15.57 -14.05 7.37
N ILE A 135 -15.42 -15.10 6.56
CA ILE A 135 -16.51 -15.68 5.76
C ILE A 135 -16.96 -16.96 6.44
N HIS A 136 -18.25 -17.04 6.76
CA HIS A 136 -18.86 -18.16 7.47
C HIS A 136 -19.46 -19.19 6.52
N GLU A 137 -20.04 -18.73 5.41
CA GLU A 137 -20.80 -19.58 4.52
C GLU A 137 -20.65 -19.13 3.07
N VAL A 138 -20.60 -20.09 2.14
CA VAL A 138 -20.52 -19.87 0.69
C VAL A 138 -21.50 -20.80 0.02
N VAL A 139 -22.52 -20.23 -0.62
CA VAL A 139 -23.56 -20.96 -1.34
C VAL A 139 -23.52 -20.57 -2.81
N SER A 140 -23.46 -21.57 -3.68
CA SER A 140 -23.40 -21.38 -5.14
C SER A 140 -24.06 -22.55 -5.86
N GLN A 141 -25.39 -22.66 -5.74
CA GLN A 141 -26.18 -23.75 -6.33
C GLN A 141 -27.54 -23.24 -6.82
N GLY A 142 -28.06 -23.81 -7.91
CA GLY A 142 -29.42 -23.52 -8.41
C GLY A 142 -29.69 -22.04 -8.75
N GLY A 143 -28.67 -21.30 -9.19
CA GLY A 143 -28.76 -19.86 -9.47
C GLY A 143 -28.68 -18.97 -8.22
N ASN A 144 -28.60 -19.56 -7.02
CA ASN A 144 -28.39 -18.83 -5.77
C ASN A 144 -26.89 -18.80 -5.45
N HIS A 145 -26.30 -17.61 -5.60
CA HIS A 145 -24.89 -17.37 -5.36
C HIS A 145 -24.73 -16.28 -4.30
N PHE A 146 -24.43 -16.68 -3.07
CA PHE A 146 -24.20 -15.75 -1.96
C PHE A 146 -23.11 -16.23 -1.00
N MET A 147 -22.53 -15.28 -0.28
CA MET A 147 -21.59 -15.52 0.81
C MET A 147 -22.04 -14.77 2.05
N VAL A 148 -21.87 -15.39 3.20
CA VAL A 148 -22.16 -14.82 4.51
C VAL A 148 -20.85 -14.49 5.18
N MET A 149 -20.71 -13.25 5.64
CA MET A 149 -19.51 -12.74 6.29
C MET A 149 -19.90 -11.89 7.50
N ASP A 150 -18.94 -11.62 8.37
CA ASP A 150 -19.16 -10.70 9.50
C ASP A 150 -19.65 -9.34 9.00
N PHE A 151 -20.70 -8.83 9.65
CA PHE A 151 -21.11 -7.45 9.46
C PHE A 151 -20.23 -6.54 10.30
N VAL A 152 -19.21 -5.94 9.68
CA VAL A 152 -18.37 -4.96 10.37
C VAL A 152 -19.09 -3.62 10.44
N GLU A 153 -19.42 -3.19 11.66
CA GLU A 153 -19.93 -1.85 11.91
C GLU A 153 -18.83 -0.82 11.63
N GLY A 154 -18.92 -0.13 10.50
CA GLY A 154 -17.87 0.75 10.02
C GLY A 154 -18.13 1.26 8.61
N ARG A 155 -17.12 1.85 7.99
CA ARG A 155 -17.18 2.29 6.59
C ARG A 155 -15.93 1.87 5.84
N ASN A 156 -16.06 1.72 4.53
CA ASN A 156 -14.88 1.47 3.70
C ASN A 156 -13.95 2.70 3.68
N LEU A 157 -12.66 2.46 3.53
CA LEU A 157 -11.60 3.47 3.64
C LEU A 157 -11.71 4.56 2.56
N ARG A 158 -12.27 4.22 1.38
CA ARG A 158 -12.59 5.19 0.32
C ARG A 158 -13.62 6.22 0.79
N GLU A 159 -14.64 5.80 1.52
CA GLU A 159 -15.65 6.73 2.07
C GLU A 159 -15.05 7.65 3.14
N PHE A 160 -14.21 7.12 4.02
CA PHE A 160 -13.50 7.94 4.99
C PHE A 160 -12.61 8.97 4.29
N LEU A 161 -11.80 8.55 3.32
CA LEU A 161 -10.93 9.47 2.58
C LEU A 161 -11.72 10.55 1.85
N ARG A 162 -12.88 10.21 1.24
CA ARG A 162 -13.73 11.19 0.55
C ARG A 162 -14.19 12.32 1.46
N VAL A 163 -14.53 11.99 2.71
CA VAL A 163 -14.98 12.95 3.73
C VAL A 163 -13.79 13.73 4.29
N ARG A 164 -12.73 13.04 4.72
CA ARG A 164 -11.59 13.64 5.42
C ARG A 164 -10.56 14.30 4.51
N LYS A 165 -10.59 13.99 3.21
CA LYS A 165 -9.64 14.38 2.16
C LYS A 165 -8.26 13.77 2.30
N LYS A 166 -7.69 13.74 3.51
CA LYS A 166 -6.43 13.08 3.85
C LYS A 166 -6.46 12.60 5.30
N PHE A 167 -5.48 11.78 5.67
CA PHE A 167 -5.28 11.27 7.02
C PHE A 167 -3.98 11.82 7.61
N GLU A 168 -3.95 11.90 8.94
CA GLU A 168 -2.71 12.19 9.65
C GLU A 168 -1.74 11.01 9.53
N PRO A 169 -0.40 11.25 9.51
CA PRO A 169 0.56 10.21 9.18
C PRO A 169 0.50 8.97 10.06
N ILE A 170 0.38 9.15 11.38
CA ILE A 170 0.31 8.04 12.33
C ILE A 170 -0.96 7.22 12.12
N GLU A 171 -2.11 7.89 11.96
CA GLU A 171 -3.38 7.20 11.76
C GLU A 171 -3.41 6.42 10.44
N ALA A 172 -2.92 7.02 9.35
CA ALA A 172 -2.78 6.32 8.08
C ALA A 172 -1.85 5.11 8.20
N ALA A 173 -0.74 5.24 8.94
CA ALA A 173 0.19 4.14 9.17
C ALA A 173 -0.45 3.01 10.00
N GLU A 174 -1.26 3.32 11.01
CA GLU A 174 -1.97 2.32 11.84
C GLU A 174 -3.00 1.53 11.02
N ILE A 175 -3.74 2.20 10.13
CA ILE A 175 -4.65 1.53 9.16
C ILE A 175 -3.85 0.57 8.26
N VAL A 176 -2.72 1.04 7.73
CA VAL A 176 -1.87 0.23 6.84
C VAL A 176 -1.20 -0.91 7.59
N VAL A 177 -0.85 -0.76 8.86
CA VAL A 177 -0.40 -1.86 9.72
C VAL A 177 -1.44 -2.96 9.79
N GLY A 178 -2.71 -2.63 9.98
CA GLY A 178 -3.80 -3.61 9.97
C GLY A 178 -3.89 -4.34 8.63
N MET A 179 -3.91 -3.60 7.52
CA MET A 179 -3.92 -4.17 6.17
C MET A 179 -2.73 -5.10 5.92
N THR A 180 -1.52 -4.64 6.21
CA THR A 180 -0.30 -5.41 5.97
C THR A 180 -0.21 -6.64 6.91
N SER A 181 -0.76 -6.57 8.11
CA SER A 181 -0.90 -7.74 8.99
C SER A 181 -1.81 -8.80 8.38
N GLY A 182 -2.97 -8.40 7.85
CA GLY A 182 -3.86 -9.31 7.12
C GLY A 182 -3.20 -9.92 5.87
N LEU A 183 -2.49 -9.11 5.09
CA LEU A 183 -1.75 -9.60 3.91
C LEU A 183 -0.60 -10.52 4.27
N HIS A 184 0.10 -10.27 5.38
CA HIS A 184 1.17 -11.15 5.83
C HIS A 184 0.62 -12.53 6.21
N TYR A 185 -0.50 -12.56 6.95
CA TYR A 185 -1.18 -13.82 7.26
C TYR A 185 -1.62 -14.56 6.00
N ALA A 186 -2.26 -13.89 5.04
CA ALA A 186 -2.66 -14.50 3.77
C ALA A 186 -1.46 -15.03 2.99
N PHE A 187 -0.36 -14.27 2.94
CA PHE A 187 0.89 -14.69 2.31
C PHE A 187 1.46 -15.97 2.94
N GLN A 188 1.40 -16.11 4.27
CA GLN A 188 1.82 -17.34 4.96
C GLN A 188 0.93 -18.55 4.61
N GLN A 189 -0.32 -18.32 4.21
CA GLN A 189 -1.24 -19.34 3.70
C GLN A 189 -1.10 -19.55 2.17
N GLY A 190 -0.13 -18.92 1.51
CA GLY A 190 0.07 -19.03 0.06
C GLY A 190 -0.96 -18.25 -0.77
N VAL A 191 -1.66 -17.29 -0.16
CA VAL A 191 -2.71 -16.50 -0.80
C VAL A 191 -2.23 -15.09 -1.10
N THR A 192 -2.56 -14.60 -2.30
CA THR A 192 -2.45 -13.17 -2.68
C THR A 192 -3.83 -12.54 -2.87
N HIS A 193 -3.93 -11.25 -2.59
CA HIS A 193 -5.20 -10.52 -2.60
C HIS A 193 -5.62 -10.07 -4.01
N ARG A 194 -4.72 -9.47 -4.78
CA ARG A 194 -4.88 -9.13 -6.22
C ARG A 194 -5.96 -8.11 -6.62
N ASP A 195 -6.79 -7.64 -5.69
CA ASP A 195 -7.72 -6.52 -5.91
C ASP A 195 -7.62 -5.45 -4.81
N LEU A 196 -6.40 -5.09 -4.38
CA LEU A 196 -6.24 -4.06 -3.34
C LEU A 196 -6.67 -2.68 -3.82
N LYS A 197 -7.62 -2.11 -3.09
CA LYS A 197 -8.16 -0.76 -3.28
C LYS A 197 -8.86 -0.29 -2.01
N LEU A 198 -9.00 1.02 -1.86
CA LEU A 198 -9.61 1.64 -0.66
C LEU A 198 -11.07 1.19 -0.40
N SER A 199 -11.80 0.67 -1.40
CA SER A 199 -13.16 0.15 -1.19
C SER A 199 -13.20 -1.25 -0.57
N ASN A 200 -12.08 -1.99 -0.60
CA ASN A 200 -11.97 -3.36 -0.07
C ASN A 200 -11.28 -3.38 1.31
N VAL A 201 -11.21 -2.22 1.97
CA VAL A 201 -10.75 -2.10 3.35
C VAL A 201 -11.87 -1.45 4.13
N ILE A 202 -12.40 -2.14 5.14
CA ILE A 202 -13.36 -1.58 6.08
C ILE A 202 -12.62 -1.18 7.36
N VAL A 203 -12.92 -0.01 7.88
CA VAL A 203 -12.45 0.41 9.21
C VAL A 203 -13.64 0.35 10.14
N SER A 204 -13.56 -0.50 11.16
CA SER A 204 -14.61 -0.67 12.16
C SER A 204 -14.76 0.59 13.02
N SER A 205 -15.88 0.70 13.74
CA SER A 205 -16.12 1.73 14.75
C SER A 205 -15.05 1.74 15.86
N ALA A 206 -14.41 0.59 16.11
CA ALA A 206 -13.28 0.45 17.02
C ALA A 206 -11.93 0.85 16.42
N GLY A 207 -11.89 1.34 15.17
CA GLY A 207 -10.67 1.77 14.49
C GLY A 207 -9.84 0.63 13.87
N VAL A 208 -10.37 -0.59 13.81
CA VAL A 208 -9.65 -1.74 13.25
C VAL A 208 -9.86 -1.80 11.74
N ALA A 209 -8.78 -1.77 10.97
CA ALA A 209 -8.80 -1.96 9.53
C ALA A 209 -8.85 -3.45 9.18
N MET A 210 -9.83 -3.86 8.37
CA MET A 210 -10.04 -5.24 7.93
C MET A 210 -10.14 -5.30 6.41
N LEU A 211 -9.48 -6.29 5.81
CA LEU A 211 -9.52 -6.58 4.39
C LEU A 211 -10.77 -7.37 4.03
N LEU A 212 -11.39 -7.00 2.91
CA LEU A 212 -12.53 -7.66 2.28
C LEU A 212 -12.09 -8.30 0.96
N ASP A 213 -12.86 -9.29 0.48
CA ASP A 213 -12.76 -9.80 -0.89
C ASP A 213 -11.37 -10.34 -1.26
N PHE A 214 -10.87 -11.31 -0.48
CA PHE A 214 -9.72 -12.13 -0.88
C PHE A 214 -10.10 -12.98 -2.08
N GLY A 215 -9.87 -12.45 -3.27
CA GLY A 215 -10.40 -13.04 -4.48
C GLY A 215 -9.50 -12.76 -5.64
N LEU A 216 -8.69 -13.77 -5.99
CA LEU A 216 -8.58 -14.47 -7.28
C LEU A 216 -8.81 -13.70 -8.59
N ALA A 217 -8.77 -12.37 -8.60
CA ALA A 217 -9.01 -11.51 -9.76
C ALA A 217 -7.96 -11.73 -10.88
N GLY A 218 -6.98 -12.62 -10.66
CA GLY A 218 -6.04 -13.09 -11.66
C GLY A 218 -6.04 -14.59 -11.91
N LEU A 219 -6.96 -15.42 -11.38
CA LEU A 219 -6.99 -16.83 -11.79
C LEU A 219 -7.57 -16.98 -13.20
N GLU A 220 -8.62 -16.25 -13.59
CA GLU A 220 -9.20 -16.42 -14.93
C GLU A 220 -9.79 -15.15 -15.57
N ALA A 221 -9.84 -13.99 -14.91
CA ALA A 221 -10.14 -12.75 -15.62
C ALA A 221 -8.90 -12.39 -16.45
N ASP A 222 -8.92 -12.72 -17.74
CA ASP A 222 -7.89 -12.23 -18.62
C ASP A 222 -7.99 -10.72 -18.62
N ALA A 223 -6.87 -10.04 -18.36
CA ALA A 223 -6.80 -8.60 -18.55
C ALA A 223 -7.13 -8.20 -20.02
N GLU A 224 -7.26 -9.19 -20.89
CA GLU A 224 -7.67 -9.15 -22.30
C GLU A 224 -9.19 -9.14 -22.50
N ASP A 225 -10.00 -9.51 -21.50
CA ASP A 225 -11.46 -9.45 -21.57
C ASP A 225 -11.95 -7.98 -21.65
N GLU A 226 -12.78 -7.69 -22.65
CA GLU A 226 -13.49 -6.41 -22.78
C GLU A 226 -14.48 -6.24 -21.61
N GLY A 227 -14.06 -5.51 -20.58
CA GLY A 227 -14.86 -5.31 -19.36
C GLY A 227 -14.13 -5.67 -18.05
N ALA A 228 -12.87 -6.09 -18.12
CA ALA A 228 -12.05 -6.34 -16.94
C ALA A 228 -12.06 -5.14 -15.96
N ASN A 229 -12.13 -5.44 -14.67
CA ASN A 229 -12.08 -4.43 -13.61
C ASN A 229 -10.81 -3.57 -13.77
N PRO A 230 -10.89 -2.23 -13.74
CA PRO A 230 -9.73 -1.36 -13.89
C PRO A 230 -8.56 -1.69 -12.94
N ARG A 231 -8.84 -2.16 -11.72
CA ARG A 231 -7.78 -2.60 -10.77
C ARG A 231 -7.11 -3.88 -11.24
N THR A 232 -7.84 -4.84 -11.79
CA THR A 232 -7.28 -6.06 -12.40
C THR A 232 -6.34 -5.71 -13.56
N ILE A 233 -6.70 -4.73 -14.39
CA ILE A 233 -5.83 -4.23 -15.47
C ILE A 233 -4.57 -3.57 -14.89
N ASP A 234 -4.68 -2.86 -13.77
CA ASP A 234 -3.51 -2.25 -13.12
C ASP A 234 -2.53 -3.31 -12.60
N TYR A 235 -3.04 -4.38 -11.98
CA TYR A 235 -2.20 -5.51 -11.54
C TYR A 235 -1.50 -6.16 -12.73
N ALA A 236 -2.25 -6.51 -13.78
CA ALA A 236 -1.67 -7.11 -14.98
C ALA A 236 -0.66 -6.19 -15.68
N GLY A 237 -0.92 -4.87 -15.69
CA GLY A 237 0.00 -3.87 -16.23
C GLY A 237 1.31 -3.81 -15.45
N LEU A 238 1.25 -3.79 -14.12
CA LEU A 238 2.44 -3.80 -13.26
C LEU A 238 3.23 -5.11 -13.41
N GLU A 239 2.56 -6.25 -13.35
CA GLU A 239 3.18 -7.59 -13.47
C GLU A 239 3.89 -7.74 -14.82
N ARG A 240 3.22 -7.36 -15.92
CA ARG A 240 3.78 -7.35 -17.27
C ARG A 240 4.97 -6.40 -17.40
N ALA A 241 4.86 -5.18 -16.87
CA ALA A 241 5.90 -4.17 -16.98
C ALA A 241 7.18 -4.55 -16.20
N THR A 242 7.02 -5.35 -15.15
CA THR A 242 8.12 -5.78 -14.25
C THR A 242 8.58 -7.22 -14.50
N GLY A 243 7.92 -7.96 -15.39
CA GLY A 243 8.29 -9.32 -15.77
C GLY A 243 8.10 -10.36 -14.66
N VAL A 244 7.30 -10.06 -13.63
CA VAL A 244 7.01 -11.00 -12.54
C VAL A 244 5.86 -11.93 -12.90
N ARG A 245 5.76 -13.05 -12.18
CA ARG A 245 4.66 -14.00 -12.35
C ARG A 245 3.31 -13.39 -11.95
N LYS A 246 2.26 -13.94 -12.57
CA LYS A 246 0.86 -13.57 -12.32
C LYS A 246 0.43 -14.11 -10.95
N ASP A 247 0.47 -13.30 -9.89
CA ASP A 247 0.23 -13.63 -8.46
C ASP A 247 1.41 -13.28 -7.54
N ASP A 248 2.41 -12.53 -8.02
CA ASP A 248 3.52 -12.12 -7.18
C ASP A 248 3.03 -11.23 -6.02
N THR A 249 3.29 -11.65 -4.77
CA THR A 249 2.86 -10.91 -3.56
C THR A 249 3.42 -9.48 -3.51
N ARG A 250 4.55 -9.22 -4.19
CA ARG A 250 5.15 -7.89 -4.26
C ARG A 250 4.29 -6.90 -5.05
N SER A 251 3.37 -7.40 -5.88
CA SER A 251 2.32 -6.59 -6.51
C SER A 251 1.32 -6.09 -5.48
N ASP A 252 0.89 -6.94 -4.53
CA ASP A 252 0.01 -6.50 -3.44
C ASP A 252 0.69 -5.42 -2.58
N ILE A 253 1.97 -5.61 -2.23
CA ILE A 253 2.78 -4.62 -1.50
C ILE A 253 2.81 -3.27 -2.25
N PHE A 254 2.97 -3.29 -3.56
CA PHE A 254 2.95 -2.07 -4.37
C PHE A 254 1.61 -1.34 -4.26
N PHE A 255 0.48 -2.04 -4.35
CA PHE A 255 -0.83 -1.42 -4.24
C PHE A 255 -1.17 -0.99 -2.81
N VAL A 256 -0.67 -1.67 -1.76
CA VAL A 256 -0.70 -1.13 -0.39
C VAL A 256 0.07 0.19 -0.31
N GLY A 257 1.27 0.25 -0.90
CA GLY A 257 2.06 1.49 -0.99
C GLY A 257 1.29 2.60 -1.69
N CYS A 258 0.61 2.31 -2.80
CA CYS A 258 -0.24 3.27 -3.49
C CYS A 258 -1.42 3.75 -2.65
N MET A 259 -2.06 2.84 -1.91
CA MET A 259 -3.15 3.19 -0.98
C MET A 259 -2.62 4.07 0.15
N PHE A 260 -1.47 3.74 0.74
CA PHE A 260 -0.86 4.53 1.81
C PHE A 260 -0.50 5.94 1.34
N TYR A 261 0.11 6.05 0.15
CA TYR A 261 0.35 7.32 -0.52
C TYR A 261 -0.94 8.14 -0.66
N GLN A 262 -2.03 7.51 -1.10
CA GLN A 262 -3.30 8.17 -1.32
C GLN A 262 -3.96 8.63 -0.01
N LEU A 263 -3.82 7.87 1.08
CA LEU A 263 -4.31 8.29 2.40
C LEU A 263 -3.63 9.57 2.89
N LEU A 264 -2.33 9.69 2.67
CA LEU A 264 -1.51 10.81 3.15
C LEU A 264 -1.66 12.05 2.26
N SER A 265 -1.65 11.86 0.94
CA SER A 265 -1.71 12.97 -0.03
C SER A 265 -3.12 13.38 -0.42
N GLY A 266 -4.12 12.55 -0.14
CA GLY A 266 -5.51 12.73 -0.58
C GLY A 266 -5.75 12.47 -2.06
N ARG A 267 -4.71 12.15 -2.83
CA ARG A 267 -4.79 11.89 -4.27
C ARG A 267 -4.13 10.56 -4.64
N PRO A 268 -4.68 9.79 -5.59
CA PRO A 268 -4.05 8.54 -6.01
C PRO A 268 -2.69 8.83 -6.69
N PRO A 269 -1.65 8.01 -6.44
CA PRO A 269 -0.34 8.18 -7.08
C PRO A 269 -0.35 7.80 -8.56
N LEU A 270 -1.23 6.85 -8.92
CA LEU A 270 -1.46 6.46 -10.31
C LEU A 270 -2.60 7.31 -10.86
N SER A 271 -2.41 7.90 -12.04
CA SER A 271 -3.46 8.66 -12.72
C SER A 271 -4.72 7.81 -12.95
N GLU A 272 -5.88 8.41 -12.72
CA GLU A 272 -7.16 7.80 -13.05
C GLU A 272 -7.39 7.86 -14.55
N THR A 273 -7.62 6.71 -15.18
CA THR A 273 -7.90 6.60 -16.61
C THR A 273 -8.86 5.46 -16.88
N ARG A 274 -9.70 5.59 -17.90
CA ARG A 274 -10.53 4.50 -18.41
C ARG A 274 -9.86 3.75 -19.56
N GLU A 275 -8.79 4.32 -20.12
CA GLU A 275 -8.10 3.73 -21.26
C GLU A 275 -7.22 2.57 -20.83
N ARG A 276 -7.51 1.39 -21.38
CA ARG A 276 -6.76 0.15 -21.11
C ARG A 276 -5.28 0.30 -21.46
N ALA A 277 -4.96 0.93 -22.60
CA ALA A 277 -3.58 1.15 -23.04
C ALA A 277 -2.76 1.96 -22.01
N GLN A 278 -3.36 3.02 -21.45
CA GLN A 278 -2.70 3.83 -20.42
C GLN A 278 -2.47 3.05 -19.11
N ARG A 279 -3.41 2.17 -18.72
CA ARG A 279 -3.24 1.31 -17.53
C ARG A 279 -2.15 0.24 -17.72
N LEU A 280 -1.97 -0.25 -18.94
CA LEU A 280 -0.92 -1.22 -19.27
C LEU A 280 0.45 -0.57 -19.50
N SER A 281 0.51 0.77 -19.59
CA SER A 281 1.75 1.49 -19.85
C SER A 281 2.73 1.39 -18.68
N LYS A 282 3.97 1.00 -18.98
CA LYS A 282 5.07 0.90 -18.00
C LYS A 282 5.33 2.23 -17.29
N THR A 283 5.30 3.35 -18.02
CA THR A 283 5.59 4.69 -17.49
C THR A 283 4.68 5.05 -16.33
N ARG A 284 3.42 4.58 -16.34
CA ARG A 284 2.45 4.82 -15.27
C ARG A 284 2.94 4.36 -13.89
N TYR A 285 3.72 3.30 -13.84
CA TYR A 285 4.24 2.73 -12.58
C TYR A 285 5.62 3.29 -12.21
N GLN A 286 6.34 3.88 -13.17
CA GLN A 286 7.67 4.48 -12.94
C GLN A 286 7.58 5.95 -12.52
N SER A 287 6.51 6.64 -12.91
CA SER A 287 6.36 8.09 -12.72
C SER A 287 5.58 8.47 -11.45
N ILE A 288 5.62 7.65 -10.40
CA ILE A 288 5.03 8.00 -9.09
C ILE A 288 5.90 9.08 -8.43
N PRO A 289 5.37 10.28 -8.14
CA PRO A 289 6.13 11.31 -7.44
C PRO A 289 6.51 10.83 -6.02
N PRO A 290 7.71 11.17 -5.52
CA PRO A 290 8.05 10.91 -4.12
C PRO A 290 7.04 11.59 -3.18
N LEU A 291 6.59 10.89 -2.13
CA LEU A 291 5.57 11.44 -1.24
C LEU A 291 5.99 12.77 -0.58
N GLY A 292 7.27 12.89 -0.21
CA GLY A 292 7.82 14.11 0.41
C GLY A 292 7.78 15.36 -0.48
N SER A 293 7.75 15.21 -1.82
CA SER A 293 7.56 16.35 -2.72
C SER A 293 6.10 16.75 -2.90
N VAL A 294 5.17 15.93 -2.41
CA VAL A 294 3.72 16.12 -2.56
C VAL A 294 3.04 16.51 -1.25
N VAL A 295 3.51 15.97 -0.13
CA VAL A 295 2.98 16.26 1.20
C VAL A 295 4.09 16.88 2.04
N ALA A 296 4.05 18.19 2.19
CA ALA A 296 4.99 18.90 3.05
C ALA A 296 4.86 18.43 4.50
N GLY A 297 6.00 18.20 5.16
CA GLY A 297 6.04 17.79 6.56
C GLY A 297 5.64 16.33 6.82
N VAL A 298 5.53 15.48 5.78
CA VAL A 298 5.35 14.05 6.02
C VAL A 298 6.58 13.46 6.73
N PRO A 299 6.40 12.69 7.80
CA PRO A 299 7.47 11.94 8.47
C PRO A 299 8.36 11.18 7.49
N THR A 300 9.69 11.40 7.57
CA THR A 300 10.66 10.75 6.68
C THR A 300 10.57 9.23 6.78
N SER A 301 10.33 8.69 7.99
CA SER A 301 10.18 7.25 8.18
C SER A 301 8.99 6.69 7.39
N ILE A 302 7.85 7.39 7.35
CA ILE A 302 6.69 7.01 6.54
C ILE A 302 6.95 7.18 5.05
N ALA A 303 7.57 8.29 4.64
CA ALA A 303 7.91 8.53 3.23
C ALA A 303 8.81 7.43 2.67
N MET A 304 9.76 6.94 3.47
CA MET A 304 10.64 5.82 3.12
C MET A 304 9.87 4.50 2.94
N VAL A 305 8.92 4.18 3.82
CA VAL A 305 8.09 2.97 3.68
C VAL A 305 7.24 3.05 2.42
N VAL A 306 6.56 4.19 2.19
CA VAL A 306 5.75 4.40 0.97
C VAL A 306 6.62 4.26 -0.27
N GLY A 307 7.76 4.95 -0.32
CA GLY A 307 8.69 4.90 -1.44
C GLY A 307 9.19 3.49 -1.74
N LYS A 308 9.62 2.74 -0.71
CA LYS A 308 10.08 1.35 -0.86
C LYS A 308 8.96 0.40 -1.29
N ALA A 309 7.74 0.59 -0.79
CA ALA A 309 6.59 -0.22 -1.22
C ALA A 309 6.22 0.06 -2.69
N THR A 310 6.30 1.32 -3.13
CA THR A 310 5.98 1.75 -4.51
C THR A 310 7.18 1.71 -5.47
N GLU A 311 8.30 1.10 -5.10
CA GLU A 311 9.44 0.93 -6.02
C GLU A 311 9.01 0.12 -7.25
N PHE A 312 9.38 0.59 -8.45
CA PHE A 312 8.98 -0.09 -9.69
C PHE A 312 9.64 -1.47 -9.79
N GLU A 313 10.95 -1.53 -9.53
CA GLU A 313 11.74 -2.76 -9.61
C GLU A 313 11.39 -3.71 -8.45
N PRO A 314 10.86 -4.93 -8.71
CA PRO A 314 10.44 -5.86 -7.65
C PRO A 314 11.55 -6.22 -6.65
N GLY A 315 12.80 -6.30 -7.09
CA GLY A 315 13.95 -6.59 -6.23
C GLY A 315 14.33 -5.45 -5.28
N ARG A 316 13.81 -4.23 -5.50
CA ARG A 316 14.01 -3.07 -4.62
C ARG A 316 12.84 -2.83 -3.66
N ARG A 317 11.71 -3.51 -3.88
CA ARG A 317 10.55 -3.51 -2.98
C ARG A 317 10.79 -4.39 -1.76
N TYR A 318 9.87 -4.32 -0.79
CA TYR A 318 9.73 -5.37 0.22
C TYR A 318 9.46 -6.72 -0.46
N GLN A 319 10.14 -7.77 -0.02
CA GLN A 319 9.97 -9.10 -0.60
C GLN A 319 8.77 -9.84 0.01
N THR A 320 8.37 -9.47 1.23
CA THR A 320 7.17 -10.01 1.88
C THR A 320 6.37 -8.90 2.58
N PRO A 321 5.05 -9.07 2.79
CA PRO A 321 4.27 -8.13 3.59
C PRO A 321 4.79 -8.00 5.03
N GLY A 322 5.39 -9.08 5.58
CA GLY A 322 5.96 -9.07 6.94
C GLY A 322 7.14 -8.09 7.10
N GLU A 323 7.97 -7.94 6.06
CA GLU A 323 9.05 -6.94 6.07
C GLU A 323 8.48 -5.52 6.11
N MET A 324 7.46 -5.25 5.27
CA MET A 324 6.77 -3.95 5.27
C MET A 324 6.10 -3.65 6.61
N LEU A 325 5.45 -4.65 7.22
CA LEU A 325 4.81 -4.54 8.53
C LEU A 325 5.81 -4.17 9.62
N THR A 326 7.00 -4.77 9.59
CA THR A 326 8.07 -4.49 10.55
C THR A 326 8.54 -3.05 10.42
N ASP A 327 8.82 -2.59 9.20
CA ASP A 327 9.26 -1.22 8.94
C ASP A 327 8.17 -0.19 9.31
N LEU A 328 6.89 -0.47 9.06
CA LEU A 328 5.77 0.38 9.47
C LEU A 328 5.70 0.55 10.99
N LYS A 329 5.80 -0.54 11.74
CA LYS A 329 5.79 -0.51 13.21
C LYS A 329 6.96 0.29 13.76
N LEU A 330 8.16 0.11 13.19
CA LEU A 330 9.35 0.89 13.55
C LEU A 330 9.19 2.37 13.20
N ALA A 331 8.60 2.69 12.05
CA ALA A 331 8.29 4.06 11.66
C ALA A 331 7.40 4.71 12.71
N ILE A 332 6.22 4.13 12.99
CA ILE A 332 5.27 4.63 14.00
C ILE A 332 5.95 4.85 15.36
N HIS A 333 6.77 3.89 15.81
CA HIS A 333 7.48 4.01 17.08
C HIS A 333 8.45 5.20 17.11
N ARG A 334 9.18 5.46 16.02
CA ARG A 334 10.08 6.62 15.91
C ARG A 334 9.33 7.95 15.98
N ILE A 335 8.17 8.05 15.31
CA ILE A 335 7.33 9.25 15.36
C ILE A 335 6.83 9.47 16.79
N LYS A 336 6.27 8.44 17.42
CA LYS A 336 5.68 8.54 18.77
C LYS A 336 6.72 8.81 19.87
N SER A 337 7.95 8.34 19.70
CA SER A 337 9.04 8.57 20.65
C SER A 337 9.79 9.89 20.44
N GLY A 338 9.45 10.66 19.41
CA GLY A 338 10.18 11.90 19.06
C GLY A 338 11.63 11.66 18.64
N THR A 339 12.03 10.41 18.38
CA THR A 339 13.36 10.08 17.83
C THR A 339 13.42 10.24 16.32
N GLU A 340 12.28 10.57 15.70
CA GLU A 340 12.27 11.08 14.35
C GLU A 340 12.88 12.49 14.37
N ALA A 341 14.11 12.61 13.90
CA ALA A 341 14.73 13.91 13.69
C ALA A 341 13.76 14.78 12.87
N GLU A 342 13.44 15.98 13.36
CA GLU A 342 12.61 16.96 12.68
C GLU A 342 13.23 17.27 11.30
N THR A 343 12.87 16.48 10.30
CA THR A 343 13.20 16.76 8.91
C THR A 343 12.17 17.74 8.40
N GLY A 344 12.37 19.01 8.74
CA GLY A 344 11.69 20.11 8.08
C GLY A 344 11.92 20.08 6.56
N PRO A 345 11.12 20.84 5.79
CA PRO A 345 11.10 20.84 4.33
C PRO A 345 12.45 21.11 3.64
N GLN A 346 13.48 21.55 4.37
CA GLN A 346 14.83 21.78 3.85
C GLN A 346 15.60 20.49 3.49
N ASN A 347 15.28 19.34 4.08
CA ASN A 347 16.05 18.10 3.86
C ASN A 347 15.59 17.25 2.65
N ALA A 348 14.36 17.44 2.16
CA ALA A 348 13.89 16.78 0.94
C ALA A 348 14.56 17.34 -0.33
N GLU A 349 15.02 18.60 -0.28
CA GLU A 349 15.81 19.25 -1.34
C GLU A 349 17.30 18.87 -1.27
N LEU A 350 17.83 18.51 -0.09
CA LEU A 350 19.21 18.02 0.06
C LEU A 350 19.40 16.61 -0.49
N LEU A 351 18.43 15.71 -0.25
CA LEU A 351 18.51 14.30 -0.67
C LEU A 351 18.55 14.10 -2.20
N SER A 352 18.24 15.14 -2.98
CA SER A 352 18.33 15.17 -4.45
C SER A 352 19.50 16.03 -4.99
N ARG A 353 20.33 16.63 -4.11
CA ARG A 353 21.40 17.58 -4.51
C ARG A 353 22.78 17.33 -3.88
N GLU A 354 22.98 16.25 -3.13
CA GLU A 354 24.27 15.94 -2.48
C GLU A 354 25.47 15.94 -3.43
N GLY A 355 25.31 15.39 -4.64
CA GLY A 355 26.34 15.38 -5.67
C GLY A 355 26.43 16.64 -6.50
N LEU A 356 25.69 17.71 -6.18
CA LEU A 356 25.74 18.98 -6.90
C LEU A 356 26.52 20.03 -6.10
N ASP A 357 27.23 20.91 -6.79
CA ASP A 357 27.89 22.07 -6.19
C ASP A 357 26.90 23.23 -5.94
N ALA A 358 27.40 24.34 -5.40
CA ALA A 358 26.60 25.53 -5.13
C ALA A 358 25.94 26.13 -6.40
N GLY A 359 26.50 25.84 -7.58
CA GLY A 359 25.96 26.23 -8.89
C GLY A 359 25.03 25.20 -9.53
N GLY A 360 24.77 24.07 -8.86
CA GLY A 360 23.93 22.99 -9.39
C GLY A 360 24.63 22.07 -10.40
N GLN A 361 25.95 22.15 -10.54
CA GLN A 361 26.72 21.26 -11.41
C GLN A 361 27.16 19.98 -10.67
N PRO A 362 27.24 18.82 -11.34
CA PRO A 362 27.73 17.57 -10.73
C PRO A 362 29.16 17.69 -10.20
N ARG A 363 29.33 17.51 -8.88
CA ARG A 363 30.61 17.31 -8.21
C ARG A 363 31.27 16.03 -8.71
N ARG A 364 32.57 16.11 -8.94
CA ARG A 364 33.43 15.01 -9.35
C ARG A 364 33.94 14.30 -8.11
N ILE A 365 33.72 12.99 -8.05
CA ILE A 365 34.30 12.12 -7.03
C ILE A 365 35.26 11.13 -7.71
N MET A 366 36.49 11.05 -7.20
CA MET A 366 37.46 10.04 -7.61
C MET A 366 37.43 8.87 -6.63
N VAL A 367 37.09 7.68 -7.10
CA VAL A 367 37.12 6.45 -6.30
C VAL A 367 38.39 5.67 -6.63
N VAL A 368 39.25 5.49 -5.63
CA VAL A 368 40.46 4.68 -5.68
C VAL A 368 40.15 3.32 -5.07
N GLU A 369 39.79 2.36 -5.91
CA GLU A 369 39.39 1.02 -5.49
C GLU A 369 39.93 0.01 -6.51
N SER A 370 40.56 -1.04 -6.05
CA SER A 370 41.23 -2.04 -6.89
C SER A 370 40.28 -3.16 -7.33
N ASP A 371 39.24 -3.45 -6.52
CA ASP A 371 38.23 -4.44 -6.87
C ASP A 371 37.17 -3.87 -7.83
N VAL A 372 37.02 -4.50 -9.00
CA VAL A 372 36.11 -4.04 -10.06
C VAL A 372 34.65 -4.07 -9.61
N LYS A 373 34.22 -5.08 -8.83
CA LYS A 373 32.82 -5.16 -8.37
C LYS A 373 32.52 -4.03 -7.39
N ARG A 374 33.46 -3.71 -6.49
CA ARG A 374 33.33 -2.59 -5.54
C ARG A 374 33.35 -1.25 -6.27
N GLN A 375 34.16 -1.10 -7.33
CA GLN A 375 34.10 0.08 -8.20
C GLN A 375 32.70 0.28 -8.79
N ASP A 376 32.05 -0.77 -9.30
CA ASP A 376 30.72 -0.68 -9.89
C ASP A 376 29.66 -0.30 -8.86
N VAL A 377 29.70 -0.91 -7.66
CA VAL A 377 28.80 -0.56 -6.54
C VAL A 377 28.95 0.91 -6.15
N MET A 378 30.18 1.40 -5.98
CA MET A 378 30.44 2.79 -5.61
C MET A 378 30.06 3.75 -6.76
N ARG A 379 30.32 3.36 -8.00
CA ARG A 379 29.94 4.14 -9.18
C ARG A 379 28.43 4.29 -9.27
N GLU A 380 27.66 3.23 -9.11
CA GLU A 380 26.20 3.30 -9.11
C GLU A 380 25.68 4.14 -7.94
N LEU A 381 26.25 3.95 -6.74
CA LEU A 381 25.89 4.71 -5.55
C LEU A 381 26.05 6.22 -5.79
N PHE A 382 27.23 6.68 -6.17
CA PHE A 382 27.51 8.11 -6.30
C PHE A 382 26.87 8.73 -7.55
N LYS A 383 26.77 8.00 -8.67
CA LYS A 383 26.01 8.47 -9.84
C LYS A 383 24.53 8.69 -9.52
N ARG A 384 23.90 7.78 -8.77
CA ARG A 384 22.50 7.92 -8.35
C ARG A 384 22.26 9.16 -7.48
N ASN A 385 23.29 9.64 -6.79
CA ASN A 385 23.24 10.82 -5.93
C ASN A 385 23.78 12.10 -6.61
N GLY A 386 23.94 12.10 -7.93
CA GLY A 386 24.26 13.30 -8.72
C GLY A 386 25.74 13.58 -8.95
N TYR A 387 26.65 12.70 -8.51
CA TYR A 387 28.09 12.89 -8.71
C TYR A 387 28.56 12.41 -10.09
N ARG A 388 29.59 13.07 -10.63
CA ARG A 388 30.39 12.55 -11.74
C ARG A 388 31.52 11.67 -11.20
N VAL A 389 31.36 10.35 -11.35
CA VAL A 389 32.30 9.37 -10.76
C VAL A 389 33.46 9.04 -11.71
N LEU A 390 34.68 9.28 -11.23
CA LEU A 390 35.93 8.81 -11.80
C LEU A 390 36.43 7.62 -10.98
N VAL A 391 37.08 6.64 -11.62
CA VAL A 391 37.65 5.49 -10.90
C VAL A 391 39.10 5.28 -11.29
N THR A 392 39.90 4.78 -10.35
CA THR A 392 41.24 4.26 -10.60
C THR A 392 41.50 3.08 -9.66
N ALA A 393 42.21 2.07 -10.14
CA ALA A 393 42.65 0.93 -9.31
C ALA A 393 43.94 1.22 -8.54
N ASP A 394 44.71 2.22 -8.99
CA ASP A 394 46.03 2.56 -8.46
C ASP A 394 45.96 3.86 -7.64
N PRO A 395 46.30 3.82 -6.34
CA PRO A 395 46.36 5.01 -5.49
C PRO A 395 47.38 6.05 -5.95
N GLN A 396 48.52 5.63 -6.50
CA GLN A 396 49.56 6.56 -6.94
C GLN A 396 49.09 7.36 -8.16
N ARG A 397 48.37 6.72 -9.09
CA ARG A 397 47.75 7.42 -10.22
C ARG A 397 46.76 8.50 -9.78
N ALA A 398 46.09 8.32 -8.64
CA ALA A 398 45.23 9.37 -8.11
C ALA A 398 46.06 10.58 -7.68
N VAL A 399 47.14 10.36 -6.93
CA VAL A 399 48.07 11.43 -6.49
C VAL A 399 48.70 12.13 -7.69
N ASP A 400 49.23 11.39 -8.65
CA ASP A 400 49.88 11.95 -9.85
C ASP A 400 48.92 12.78 -10.71
N ARG A 401 47.66 12.33 -10.81
CA ARG A 401 46.62 13.07 -11.55
C ARG A 401 46.34 14.42 -10.92
N PHE A 402 46.30 14.50 -9.59
CA PHE A 402 46.12 15.77 -8.89
C PHE A 402 47.37 16.66 -8.88
N ALA A 403 48.57 16.07 -9.00
CA ALA A 403 49.78 16.84 -9.23
C ALA A 403 49.79 17.54 -10.59
N GLN A 404 49.16 16.94 -11.61
CA GLN A 404 49.02 17.52 -12.95
C GLN A 404 47.82 18.47 -13.07
N ASP A 405 46.69 18.11 -12.46
CA ASP A 405 45.45 18.90 -12.44
C ASP A 405 44.91 18.95 -11.00
N PRO A 406 45.20 20.02 -10.24
CA PRO A 406 44.72 20.19 -8.87
C PRO A 406 43.19 20.15 -8.74
N ASN A 407 42.48 20.40 -9.85
CA ASN A 407 41.03 20.36 -9.92
C ASN A 407 40.54 19.06 -10.56
N ALA A 408 41.28 17.95 -10.52
CA ALA A 408 40.87 16.70 -11.17
C ALA A 408 39.53 16.14 -10.65
N ALA A 409 39.27 16.27 -9.34
CA ALA A 409 37.99 15.96 -8.69
C ALA A 409 37.77 16.82 -7.45
N ASP A 410 36.52 16.93 -6.99
CA ASP A 410 36.14 17.74 -5.82
C ASP A 410 36.33 16.96 -4.50
N ILE A 411 36.41 15.63 -4.57
CA ILE A 411 36.72 14.74 -3.43
C ILE A 411 37.32 13.43 -3.91
N VAL A 412 38.20 12.84 -3.09
CA VAL A 412 38.81 11.52 -3.34
C VAL A 412 38.40 10.51 -2.27
N LEU A 413 37.92 9.34 -2.68
CA LEU A 413 37.62 8.19 -1.82
C LEU A 413 38.69 7.12 -2.01
N PHE A 414 39.53 6.92 -1.00
CA PHE A 414 40.58 5.91 -0.96
C PHE A 414 40.09 4.63 -0.29
N CYS A 415 40.01 3.52 -1.03
CA CYS A 415 39.58 2.23 -0.50
C CYS A 415 40.78 1.30 -0.30
N SER A 416 40.94 0.78 0.92
CA SER A 416 42.12 -0.05 1.29
C SER A 416 42.05 -1.52 0.85
N ALA A 417 40.93 -1.95 0.26
CA ALA A 417 40.57 -3.37 0.04
C ALA A 417 41.72 -4.24 -0.50
N ALA A 418 42.18 -3.99 -1.73
CA ALA A 418 43.33 -4.70 -2.32
C ALA A 418 44.60 -3.81 -2.47
N GLY A 419 44.50 -2.51 -2.19
CA GLY A 419 45.62 -1.57 -2.24
C GLY A 419 46.49 -1.57 -0.98
N GLY A 420 46.02 -2.17 0.12
CA GLY A 420 46.79 -2.37 1.34
C GLY A 420 47.45 -1.09 1.85
N ARG A 421 48.72 -1.20 2.29
CA ARG A 421 49.47 -0.08 2.89
C ARG A 421 49.75 1.04 1.89
N ALA A 422 49.77 0.74 0.58
CA ALA A 422 49.97 1.74 -0.47
C ALA A 422 48.81 2.74 -0.52
N THR A 423 47.57 2.31 -0.27
CA THR A 423 46.42 3.23 -0.17
C THR A 423 46.55 4.20 1.00
N LEU A 424 46.99 3.72 2.17
CA LEU A 424 47.21 4.56 3.35
C LEU A 424 48.33 5.58 3.11
N GLN A 425 49.44 5.13 2.51
CA GLN A 425 50.56 6.01 2.16
C GLN A 425 50.14 7.07 1.15
N ALA A 426 49.39 6.70 0.11
CA ALA A 426 48.86 7.64 -0.87
C ALA A 426 47.89 8.64 -0.22
N PHE A 427 47.03 8.21 0.70
CA PHE A 427 46.13 9.11 1.44
C PHE A 427 46.91 10.13 2.30
N ASN A 428 47.95 9.68 3.00
CA ASN A 428 48.79 10.57 3.81
C ASN A 428 49.59 11.54 2.93
N GLN A 429 50.24 11.03 1.87
CA GLN A 429 50.97 11.84 0.89
C GLN A 429 50.06 12.89 0.25
N PHE A 430 48.84 12.50 -0.13
CA PHE A 430 47.83 13.39 -0.70
C PHE A 430 47.48 14.53 0.26
N GLY A 431 47.43 14.25 1.56
CA GLY A 431 47.13 15.27 2.56
C GLY A 431 48.30 16.15 3.00
N GLU A 432 49.55 15.74 2.72
CA GLU A 432 50.76 16.51 3.03
C GLU A 432 51.24 17.34 1.83
N ALA A 433 50.93 16.91 0.60
CA ALA A 433 51.37 17.57 -0.61
C ALA A 433 50.77 18.97 -0.76
N SER A 434 51.61 19.92 -1.19
CA SER A 434 51.28 21.34 -1.19
C SER A 434 50.07 21.71 -2.06
N THR A 435 49.80 20.93 -3.10
CA THR A 435 48.73 21.10 -4.10
C THR A 435 47.41 20.44 -3.72
N THR A 436 47.42 19.44 -2.84
CA THR A 436 46.24 18.60 -2.51
C THR A 436 45.88 18.61 -1.03
N ARG A 437 46.68 19.26 -0.17
CA ARG A 437 46.45 19.34 1.28
C ARG A 437 45.04 19.84 1.68
N ASP A 438 44.44 20.70 0.84
CA ASP A 438 43.13 21.31 1.07
C ASP A 438 42.00 20.57 0.32
N THR A 439 42.33 19.57 -0.49
CA THR A 439 41.34 18.78 -1.24
C THR A 439 40.66 17.77 -0.30
N PRO A 440 39.31 17.71 -0.27
CA PRO A 440 38.59 16.73 0.53
C PRO A 440 38.95 15.28 0.19
N ALA A 441 39.14 14.46 1.23
CA ALA A 441 39.44 13.05 1.06
C ALA A 441 38.77 12.17 2.13
N VAL A 442 38.42 10.94 1.75
CA VAL A 442 37.92 9.91 2.67
C VAL A 442 38.76 8.66 2.51
N LEU A 443 39.27 8.11 3.62
CA LEU A 443 39.92 6.81 3.66
C LEU A 443 38.95 5.76 4.19
N LEU A 444 38.58 4.78 3.36
CA LEU A 444 37.76 3.63 3.72
C LEU A 444 38.66 2.41 3.99
N LEU A 445 38.80 2.07 5.27
CA LEU A 445 39.54 0.90 5.73
C LEU A 445 38.64 -0.36 5.69
N ASP A 446 39.16 -1.46 5.15
CA ASP A 446 38.53 -2.77 5.24
C ASP A 446 38.73 -3.37 6.65
N GLU A 447 37.99 -4.43 6.99
CA GLU A 447 38.01 -5.05 8.33
C GLU A 447 39.44 -5.44 8.78
N LEU A 448 40.24 -5.98 7.85
CA LEU A 448 41.63 -6.40 8.09
C LEU A 448 42.58 -5.23 8.37
N HIS A 449 42.23 -4.02 7.95
CA HIS A 449 43.08 -2.83 8.00
C HIS A 449 42.67 -1.82 9.07
N GLY A 450 41.68 -2.14 9.91
CA GLY A 450 41.21 -1.29 11.01
C GLY A 450 42.31 -0.69 11.91
N PRO A 451 43.38 -1.44 12.28
CA PRO A 451 44.47 -0.89 13.09
C PRO A 451 45.19 0.33 12.48
N TRP A 452 45.19 0.48 11.15
CA TRP A 452 45.85 1.58 10.44
C TRP A 452 45.15 2.94 10.62
N ALA A 453 43.96 2.96 11.22
CA ALA A 453 43.25 4.20 11.52
C ALA A 453 44.09 5.21 12.33
N LYS A 454 44.97 4.73 13.20
CA LYS A 454 45.86 5.57 14.02
C LYS A 454 47.00 6.20 13.20
N GLU A 455 47.33 5.62 12.05
CA GLU A 455 48.38 6.09 11.14
C GLU A 455 47.83 7.04 10.06
N ALA A 456 46.51 7.19 9.96
CA ALA A 456 45.87 8.02 8.95
C ALA A 456 45.93 9.51 9.31
N ALA A 457 46.54 10.31 8.45
CA ALA A 457 46.61 11.77 8.59
C ALA A 457 45.24 12.39 8.29
N THR A 458 44.38 12.49 9.31
CA THR A 458 43.02 13.05 9.20
C THR A 458 42.97 14.55 9.48
N ALA A 459 41.93 15.22 8.99
CA ALA A 459 41.64 16.64 9.18
C ALA A 459 40.12 16.86 9.06
N SER A 460 39.63 18.11 9.20
CA SER A 460 38.19 18.42 9.10
C SER A 460 37.56 17.99 7.76
N HIS A 461 38.31 18.15 6.66
CA HIS A 461 37.98 17.73 5.29
C HIS A 461 38.63 16.40 4.88
N ARG A 462 39.40 15.74 5.75
CA ARG A 462 40.05 14.45 5.50
C ARG A 462 39.60 13.42 6.53
N ARG A 463 38.63 12.59 6.18
CA ARG A 463 37.92 11.72 7.13
C ARG A 463 38.23 10.24 6.93
N LEU A 464 37.99 9.48 7.98
CA LEU A 464 38.15 8.02 8.01
C LEU A 464 36.78 7.34 8.08
N ALA A 465 36.62 6.24 7.37
CA ALA A 465 35.53 5.27 7.49
C ALA A 465 36.10 3.86 7.61
N GLN A 466 35.40 2.96 8.30
CA GLN A 466 35.82 1.57 8.50
C GLN A 466 34.70 0.60 8.14
N MET A 467 35.04 -0.50 7.47
CA MET A 467 34.12 -1.62 7.21
C MET A 467 33.92 -2.46 8.48
N PRO A 468 32.72 -3.05 8.69
CA PRO A 468 31.55 -2.97 7.82
C PRO A 468 30.81 -1.61 7.98
N ILE A 469 30.63 -0.87 6.88
CA ILE A 469 29.91 0.42 6.86
C ILE A 469 28.63 0.33 6.01
N LYS A 470 27.54 0.94 6.48
CA LYS A 470 26.33 1.07 5.66
C LYS A 470 26.56 2.12 4.56
N LEU A 471 26.04 1.90 3.35
CA LEU A 471 26.19 2.85 2.23
C LEU A 471 25.73 4.28 2.56
N ARG A 472 24.72 4.43 3.43
CA ARG A 472 24.28 5.74 3.94
C ARG A 472 25.36 6.43 4.78
N GLN A 473 26.02 5.71 5.68
CA GLN A 473 27.10 6.25 6.51
C GLN A 473 28.30 6.64 5.65
N LEU A 474 28.62 5.85 4.62
CA LEU A 474 29.68 6.21 3.66
C LEU A 474 29.37 7.53 2.94
N ARG A 475 28.12 7.75 2.52
CA ARG A 475 27.68 9.02 1.90
C ARG A 475 27.78 10.19 2.87
N GLU A 476 27.32 10.00 4.10
CA GLU A 476 27.41 11.03 5.15
C GLU A 476 28.89 11.41 5.41
N THR A 477 29.81 10.45 5.45
CA THR A 477 31.25 10.74 5.61
C THR A 477 31.81 11.54 4.43
N VAL A 478 31.42 11.22 3.19
CA VAL A 478 31.81 11.96 1.98
C VAL A 478 31.28 13.39 2.02
N LEU A 479 30.02 13.58 2.41
CA LEU A 479 29.43 14.92 2.58
C LEU A 479 30.13 15.73 3.66
N MET A 480 30.40 15.13 4.81
CA MET A 480 31.07 15.82 5.90
C MET A 480 32.52 16.22 5.55
N ALA A 481 33.17 15.50 4.63
CA ALA A 481 34.48 15.89 4.09
C ALA A 481 34.37 17.07 3.11
N LEU A 482 33.28 17.15 2.32
CA LEU A 482 33.00 18.25 1.38
C LEU A 482 32.53 19.54 2.05
N THR A 483 31.83 19.45 3.18
CA THR A 483 31.36 20.60 3.97
C THR A 483 31.90 20.52 5.39
N PRO A 484 33.21 20.76 5.59
CA PRO A 484 33.79 20.77 6.92
C PRO A 484 33.09 21.85 7.76
N SER A 485 32.54 21.45 8.91
CA SER A 485 31.99 22.38 9.90
C SER A 485 33.07 23.41 10.23
N ALA A 486 32.74 24.71 10.16
CA ALA A 486 33.59 25.73 10.75
C ALA A 486 33.74 25.39 12.24
N GLY A 487 34.97 25.06 12.64
CA GLY A 487 35.31 24.71 14.01
C GLY A 487 35.17 25.88 14.96
#